data_AF-A0A9X2LY26-F1
#
_entry.id   AF-A0A9X2LY26-F1
#
_cell.length_a   1.000
_cell.length_b   1.000
_cell.length_c   1.000
_cell.angle_alpha   90.00
_cell.angle_beta   90.00
_cell.angle_gamma   90.00
#
_symmetry.space_group_name_H-M   'P 1'
#
loop_
_entity.id
_entity.type
_entity.pdbx_description
1 polymer ?
#
loop_
_entity_poly.entity_id
_entity_poly.type
_entity_poly.pdbx_seq_one_letter_code
_entity_poly.pdbx_strand_id
1 'polypeptide(L)'
;MSTFFQNPEPNTIFEELTTGLRRVSPLAAMFDAAEDTLRADRPEGFTPEDIGRLAYESLPEAERGDAWDELLYTYWSARENDREELARFEREQKTRTALAAALDEREMALVLGNEASPELDADIARLARTLIGGAR
;
A
#
# COMPACT_ATOMS: atom_id res chain seq x y z
N MET A 1 3.05 -61.89 -19.41
CA MET A 1 2.28 -61.06 -18.45
C MET A 1 3.15 -59.88 -18.07
N SER A 2 3.00 -58.76 -18.79
CA SER A 2 3.78 -57.52 -18.55
C SER A 2 2.98 -56.61 -17.64
N THR A 3 3.46 -56.39 -16.43
CA THR A 3 2.95 -55.38 -15.51
C THR A 3 3.53 -54.02 -15.93
N PHE A 4 2.64 -53.16 -16.42
CA PHE A 4 2.92 -51.74 -16.65
C PHE A 4 3.18 -51.05 -15.30
N PHE A 5 4.37 -50.51 -15.11
CA PHE A 5 4.59 -49.46 -14.11
C PHE A 5 3.88 -48.21 -14.61
N GLN A 6 2.75 -47.87 -13.98
CA GLN A 6 2.18 -46.53 -14.13
C GLN A 6 3.15 -45.55 -13.46
N ASN A 7 3.78 -44.71 -14.28
CA ASN A 7 4.55 -43.58 -13.82
C ASN A 7 3.54 -42.58 -13.20
N PRO A 8 3.62 -42.24 -11.90
CA PRO A 8 2.77 -41.19 -11.35
C PRO A 8 3.16 -39.87 -12.03
N GLU A 9 2.19 -39.21 -12.65
CA GLU A 9 2.30 -37.87 -13.24
C GLU A 9 3.10 -36.94 -12.29
N PRO A 10 4.27 -36.41 -12.70
CA PRO A 10 5.19 -35.73 -11.78
C PRO A 10 4.72 -34.37 -11.26
N ASN A 11 3.50 -33.90 -11.57
CA ASN A 11 3.06 -32.53 -11.30
C ASN A 11 1.97 -32.35 -10.23
N THR A 12 1.24 -33.39 -9.81
CA THR A 12 0.02 -33.18 -8.99
C THR A 12 0.30 -32.89 -7.51
N ILE A 13 1.32 -33.51 -6.91
CA ILE A 13 1.62 -33.35 -5.48
C ILE A 13 2.16 -31.94 -5.17
N PHE A 14 3.02 -31.42 -6.03
CA PHE A 14 3.57 -30.06 -5.87
C PHE A 14 2.48 -29.00 -6.07
N GLU A 15 1.61 -29.20 -7.06
CA GLU A 15 0.45 -28.32 -7.28
C GLU A 15 -0.49 -28.34 -6.07
N GLU A 16 -0.84 -29.51 -5.53
CA GLU A 16 -1.68 -29.64 -4.32
C GLU A 16 -1.07 -28.92 -3.11
N LEU A 17 0.24 -29.07 -2.88
CA LEU A 17 0.95 -28.42 -1.78
C LEU A 17 1.03 -26.89 -1.93
N THR A 18 1.01 -26.37 -3.17
CA THR A 18 1.18 -24.94 -3.46
C THR A 18 -0.13 -24.22 -3.79
N THR A 19 -1.26 -24.93 -3.89
CA THR A 19 -2.58 -24.37 -4.26
C THR A 19 -3.05 -23.19 -3.40
N GLY A 20 -2.59 -23.10 -2.14
CA GLY A 20 -2.93 -22.02 -1.21
C GLY A 20 -1.88 -20.91 -1.08
N LEU A 21 -0.73 -21.05 -1.75
CA LEU A 21 0.32 -20.05 -1.69
C LEU A 21 0.04 -18.95 -2.70
N ARG A 22 0.22 -17.69 -2.26
CA ARG A 22 0.20 -16.55 -3.17
C ARG A 22 1.33 -16.76 -4.18
N ARG A 23 0.97 -17.00 -5.45
CA ARG A 23 1.95 -17.11 -6.52
C ARG A 23 2.66 -15.75 -6.64
N VAL A 24 3.97 -15.77 -6.42
CA VAL A 24 4.84 -14.62 -6.65
C VAL A 24 5.08 -14.56 -8.15
N SER A 25 4.88 -13.38 -8.77
CA SER A 25 5.18 -13.22 -10.19
C SER A 25 6.69 -13.36 -10.42
N PRO A 26 7.12 -13.84 -11.62
CA PRO A 26 8.54 -13.86 -11.96
C PRO A 26 9.21 -12.50 -11.77
N LEU A 27 8.50 -11.42 -12.12
CA LEU A 27 8.97 -10.05 -11.91
C LEU A 27 9.17 -9.72 -10.43
N ALA A 28 8.21 -10.03 -9.56
CA ALA A 28 8.34 -9.78 -8.12
C ALA A 28 9.52 -10.55 -7.50
N ALA A 29 9.73 -11.81 -7.91
CA ALA A 29 10.89 -12.57 -7.48
C ALA A 29 12.22 -11.97 -7.97
N MET A 30 12.25 -11.43 -9.19
CA MET A 30 13.43 -10.75 -9.73
C MET A 30 13.69 -9.39 -9.09
N PHE A 31 12.65 -8.70 -8.59
CA PHE A 31 12.81 -7.46 -7.84
C PHE A 31 13.62 -7.67 -6.56
N ASP A 32 13.26 -8.68 -5.75
CA ASP A 32 13.98 -9.00 -4.52
C ASP A 32 15.44 -9.38 -4.81
N ALA A 33 15.66 -10.22 -5.83
CA ALA A 33 17.00 -10.65 -6.23
C ALA A 33 17.85 -9.47 -6.77
N ALA A 34 17.24 -8.55 -7.52
CA ALA A 34 17.91 -7.36 -8.04
C ALA A 34 18.29 -6.40 -6.90
N GLU A 35 17.44 -6.23 -5.90
CA GLU A 35 17.73 -5.40 -4.74
C GLU A 35 18.92 -5.94 -3.94
N ASP A 36 18.95 -7.25 -3.67
CA ASP A 36 20.07 -7.89 -2.98
C ASP A 36 21.38 -7.77 -3.77
N THR A 37 21.31 -7.93 -5.10
CA THR A 37 22.45 -7.74 -5.99
C THR A 37 22.98 -6.31 -5.91
N LEU A 38 22.10 -5.31 -6.05
CA LEU A 38 22.49 -3.90 -6.01
C LEU A 38 23.02 -3.48 -4.64
N ARG A 39 22.49 -4.04 -3.56
CA ARG A 39 22.99 -3.80 -2.20
C ARG A 39 24.41 -4.32 -2.00
N ALA A 40 24.76 -5.45 -2.61
CA ALA A 40 26.11 -5.99 -2.58
C ALA A 40 27.08 -5.18 -3.46
N ASP A 41 26.64 -4.81 -4.68
CA ASP A 41 27.48 -4.17 -5.68
C ASP A 41 27.65 -2.66 -5.45
N ARG A 42 26.62 -2.00 -4.91
CA ARG A 42 26.54 -0.54 -4.72
C ARG A 42 26.07 -0.21 -3.29
N PRO A 43 26.89 -0.50 -2.26
CA PRO A 43 26.53 -0.19 -0.88
C PRO A 43 26.37 1.33 -0.64
N GLU A 44 26.99 2.16 -1.47
CA GLU A 44 26.89 3.63 -1.47
C GLU A 44 25.47 4.12 -1.81
N GLY A 45 24.67 3.29 -2.50
CA GLY A 45 23.28 3.56 -2.84
C GLY A 45 22.87 3.13 -4.25
N PHE A 46 21.55 2.94 -4.41
CA PHE A 46 20.86 2.63 -5.66
C PHE A 46 19.43 3.18 -5.58
N THR A 47 18.77 3.41 -6.73
CA THR A 47 17.38 3.87 -6.75
C THR A 47 16.40 2.71 -6.98
N PRO A 48 15.11 2.88 -6.67
CA PRO A 48 14.09 1.90 -7.06
C PRO A 48 14.04 1.62 -8.56
N GLU A 49 14.39 2.60 -9.41
CA GLU A 49 14.43 2.39 -10.86
C GLU A 49 15.60 1.50 -11.27
N ASP A 50 16.73 1.54 -10.56
CA ASP A 50 17.85 0.62 -10.79
C ASP A 50 17.43 -0.83 -10.50
N ILE A 51 16.69 -1.06 -9.40
CA ILE A 51 16.17 -2.37 -9.04
C ILE A 51 15.21 -2.87 -10.12
N GLY A 52 14.22 -2.06 -10.49
CA GLY A 52 13.23 -2.46 -11.48
C GLY A 52 13.81 -2.71 -12.87
N ARG A 53 14.82 -1.93 -13.26
CA ARG A 53 15.54 -2.15 -14.53
C ARG A 53 16.31 -3.45 -14.51
N LEU A 54 17.09 -3.70 -13.45
CA LEU A 54 17.87 -4.93 -13.32
C LEU A 54 16.94 -6.16 -13.26
N ALA A 55 15.85 -6.08 -12.51
CA ALA A 55 14.85 -7.14 -12.43
C ALA A 55 14.24 -7.46 -13.80
N TYR A 56 13.82 -6.45 -14.55
CA TYR A 56 13.24 -6.61 -15.88
C TYR A 56 14.24 -7.14 -16.91
N GLU A 57 15.47 -6.62 -16.90
CA GLU A 57 16.54 -7.09 -17.79
C GLU A 57 16.94 -8.54 -17.51
N SER A 58 16.86 -8.97 -16.25
CA SER A 58 17.15 -10.34 -15.82
C SER A 58 16.06 -11.36 -16.19
N LEU A 59 14.87 -10.90 -16.58
CA LEU A 59 13.80 -11.80 -16.99
C LEU A 59 14.05 -12.42 -18.37
N PRO A 60 13.65 -13.69 -18.58
CA PRO A 60 13.57 -14.29 -19.90
C PRO A 60 12.71 -13.46 -20.85
N GLU A 61 13.08 -13.38 -22.13
CA GLU A 61 12.38 -12.55 -23.12
C GLU A 61 10.89 -12.89 -23.24
N ALA A 62 10.53 -14.17 -23.09
CA ALA A 62 9.13 -14.63 -23.13
C ALA A 62 8.27 -14.07 -21.98
N GLU A 63 8.88 -13.73 -20.83
CA GLU A 63 8.17 -13.26 -19.63
C GLU A 63 8.14 -11.72 -19.54
N ARG A 64 8.93 -11.02 -20.36
CA ARG A 64 9.03 -9.56 -20.33
C ARG A 64 7.72 -8.85 -20.73
N GLY A 65 6.92 -9.46 -21.60
CA GLY A 65 5.60 -8.92 -21.98
C GLY A 65 4.68 -8.81 -20.76
N ASP A 66 4.50 -9.93 -20.06
CA ASP A 66 3.64 -9.99 -18.86
C ASP A 66 4.19 -9.11 -17.72
N ALA A 67 5.52 -9.08 -17.56
CA ALA A 67 6.17 -8.21 -16.58
C ALA A 67 5.93 -6.72 -16.88
N TRP A 68 5.90 -6.33 -18.15
CA TRP A 68 5.60 -4.95 -18.53
C TRP A 68 4.17 -4.54 -18.15
N ASP A 69 3.20 -5.41 -18.40
CA ASP A 69 1.81 -5.18 -18.02
C ASP A 69 1.66 -5.08 -16.49
N GLU A 70 2.38 -5.92 -15.73
CA GLU A 70 2.43 -5.86 -14.27
C GLU A 70 3.02 -4.53 -13.75
N LEU A 71 4.11 -4.04 -14.36
CA LEU A 71 4.70 -2.74 -14.03
C LEU A 71 3.72 -1.59 -14.29
N LEU A 72 3.04 -1.60 -15.44
CA LEU A 72 2.05 -0.59 -15.81
C LEU A 72 0.87 -0.59 -14.84
N TYR A 73 0.34 -1.76 -14.52
CA TYR A 73 -0.75 -1.90 -13.57
C TYR A 73 -0.37 -1.43 -12.16
N THR A 74 0.82 -1.81 -11.71
CA THR A 74 1.35 -1.41 -10.39
C THR A 74 1.53 0.10 -10.32
N TYR A 75 2.11 0.72 -11.35
CA TYR A 75 2.25 2.17 -11.45
C TYR A 75 0.90 2.89 -11.37
N TRP A 76 -0.08 2.43 -12.16
CA TRP A 76 -1.41 3.06 -12.17
C TRP A 76 -2.12 2.92 -10.82
N SER A 77 -2.04 1.74 -10.22
CA SER A 77 -2.64 1.46 -8.90
C SER A 77 -2.01 2.32 -7.82
N ALA A 78 -0.67 2.43 -7.80
CA ALA A 78 0.04 3.28 -6.84
C ALA A 78 -0.35 4.76 -7.01
N ARG A 79 -0.42 5.24 -8.26
CA ARG A 79 -0.84 6.61 -8.56
C ARG A 79 -2.26 6.91 -8.08
N GLU A 80 -3.18 5.96 -8.21
CA GLU A 80 -4.55 6.15 -7.73
C GLU A 80 -4.61 6.13 -6.21
N ASN A 81 -3.87 5.23 -5.57
CA ASN A 81 -3.77 5.17 -4.12
C ASN A 81 -3.19 6.47 -3.53
N ASP A 82 -2.17 7.04 -4.16
CA ASP A 82 -1.60 8.34 -3.76
C ASP A 82 -2.64 9.47 -3.84
N ARG A 83 -3.51 9.47 -4.85
CA ARG A 83 -4.59 10.47 -4.97
C ARG A 83 -5.63 10.29 -3.88
N GLU A 84 -6.01 9.05 -3.58
CA GLU A 84 -6.98 8.75 -2.52
C GLU A 84 -6.43 9.14 -1.14
N GLU A 85 -5.17 8.81 -0.87
CA GLU A 85 -4.47 9.19 0.37
C GLU A 85 -4.33 10.71 0.50
N LEU A 86 -3.99 11.42 -0.58
CA LEU A 86 -3.96 12.88 -0.57
C LEU A 86 -5.35 13.47 -0.29
N ALA A 87 -6.39 12.97 -0.98
CA ALA A 87 -7.76 13.43 -0.76
C ALA A 87 -8.26 13.09 0.66
N ARG A 88 -7.82 11.97 1.25
CA ARG A 88 -8.08 11.65 2.65
C ARG A 88 -7.37 12.63 3.58
N PHE A 89 -6.09 12.88 3.35
CA PHE A 89 -5.30 13.82 4.12
C PHE A 89 -5.91 15.22 4.08
N GLU A 90 -6.29 15.74 2.91
CA GLU A 90 -6.93 17.06 2.78
C GLU A 90 -8.26 17.16 3.55
N ARG A 91 -9.09 16.10 3.50
CA ARG A 91 -10.34 16.02 4.28
C ARG A 91 -10.08 16.02 5.79
N GLU A 92 -9.11 15.24 6.24
CA GLU A 92 -8.69 15.19 7.64
C GLU A 92 -8.13 16.54 8.09
N GLN A 93 -7.27 17.18 7.28
CA GLN A 93 -6.70 18.49 7.60
C GLN A 93 -7.78 19.55 7.76
N LYS A 94 -8.75 19.62 6.84
CA LYS A 94 -9.89 20.55 6.96
C LYS A 94 -10.65 20.33 8.27
N THR A 95 -10.84 19.08 8.67
CA THR A 95 -11.53 18.73 9.92
C THR A 95 -10.69 19.10 11.15
N ARG A 96 -9.38 18.86 11.12
CA ARG A 96 -8.45 19.27 12.18
C ARG A 96 -8.39 20.78 12.35
N THR A 97 -8.32 21.54 11.26
CA THR A 97 -8.33 23.02 11.30
C THR A 97 -9.63 23.54 11.90
N ALA A 98 -10.77 22.99 11.50
CA ALA A 98 -12.07 23.37 12.07
C ALA A 98 -12.16 23.04 13.58
N LEU A 99 -11.65 21.87 13.98
CA LEU A 99 -11.61 21.47 15.39
C LEU A 99 -10.70 22.39 16.22
N ALA A 100 -9.52 22.73 15.71
CA ALA A 100 -8.61 23.66 16.37
C ALA A 100 -9.28 25.02 16.60
N ALA A 101 -9.92 25.59 15.57
CA ALA A 101 -10.64 26.85 15.69
C ALA A 101 -11.77 26.80 16.75
N ALA A 102 -12.54 25.70 16.78
CA ALA A 102 -13.61 25.53 17.78
C ALA A 102 -13.06 25.36 19.20
N LEU A 103 -11.91 24.69 19.37
CA LEU A 103 -11.23 24.58 20.66
C LEU A 103 -10.69 25.92 21.13
N ASP A 104 -10.10 26.72 20.22
CA ASP A 104 -9.62 28.07 20.52
C ASP A 104 -10.77 29.00 20.95
N GLU A 105 -11.91 28.92 20.25
CA GLU A 105 -13.13 29.66 20.61
C GLU A 105 -13.63 29.27 22.01
N ARG A 106 -13.64 27.96 22.30
CA ARG A 106 -14.04 27.43 23.61
C ARG A 106 -13.09 27.87 24.71
N GLU A 107 -11.78 27.86 24.46
CA GLU A 107 -10.77 28.34 25.40
C GLU A 107 -10.96 29.84 25.67
N MET A 108 -11.19 30.64 24.63
CA MET A 108 -11.44 32.08 24.76
C MET A 108 -12.68 32.36 25.61
N ALA A 109 -13.78 31.61 25.43
CA ALA A 109 -14.98 31.75 26.25
C ALA A 109 -14.68 31.52 27.73
N LEU A 110 -13.90 30.47 28.04
CA LEU A 110 -13.49 30.15 29.42
C LEU A 110 -12.57 31.23 30.01
N VAL A 111 -11.62 31.76 29.24
CA VAL A 111 -10.72 32.85 29.66
C VAL A 111 -11.50 34.12 30.00
N LEU A 112 -12.56 34.41 29.24
CA LEU A 112 -13.45 35.56 29.49
C LEU A 112 -14.47 35.32 30.62
N GLY A 113 -14.47 34.13 31.24
CA GLY A 113 -15.42 33.76 32.29
C GLY A 113 -16.83 33.46 31.79
N ASN A 114 -17.00 33.24 30.49
CA ASN A 114 -18.26 32.84 29.89
C ASN A 114 -18.38 31.31 29.85
N GLU A 115 -19.61 30.81 29.97
CA GLU A 115 -19.89 29.40 29.66
C GLU A 115 -19.84 29.18 28.14
N ALA A 116 -19.22 28.09 27.71
CA ALA A 116 -19.22 27.70 26.30
C ALA A 116 -20.64 27.32 25.86
N SER A 117 -21.01 27.70 24.64
CA SER A 117 -22.31 27.33 24.08
C SER A 117 -22.42 25.81 23.92
N PRO A 118 -23.57 25.19 24.26
CA PRO A 118 -23.81 23.77 23.98
C PRO A 118 -23.64 23.39 22.50
N GLU A 119 -23.89 24.33 21.59
CA GLU A 119 -23.69 24.14 20.15
C GLU A 119 -22.19 23.98 19.81
N LEU A 120 -21.32 24.75 20.46
CA LEU A 120 -19.87 24.68 20.28
C LEU A 120 -19.31 23.34 20.79
N ASP A 121 -19.76 22.88 21.96
CA ASP A 121 -19.38 21.57 22.50
C ASP A 121 -19.89 20.41 21.61
N ALA A 122 -21.09 20.54 21.04
CA ALA A 122 -21.64 19.56 20.10
C ALA A 122 -20.82 19.50 18.79
N ASP A 123 -20.37 20.65 18.28
CA ASP A 123 -19.54 20.72 17.09
C ASP A 123 -18.14 20.15 17.32
N ILE A 124 -17.51 20.44 18.45
CA ILE A 124 -16.24 19.83 18.87
C ILE A 124 -16.37 18.30 18.93
N ALA A 125 -17.42 17.80 19.57
CA ALA A 125 -17.67 16.36 19.66
C ALA A 125 -17.87 15.71 18.28
N ARG A 126 -18.61 16.36 17.37
CA ARG A 126 -18.84 15.89 16.01
C ARG A 126 -17.54 15.85 15.19
N LEU A 127 -16.73 16.91 15.25
CA LEU A 127 -15.45 16.99 14.54
C LEU A 127 -14.43 15.96 15.08
N ALA A 128 -14.36 15.79 16.40
CA ALA A 128 -13.50 14.79 17.04
C ALA A 128 -13.89 13.35 16.62
N ARG A 129 -15.20 13.02 16.61
CA ARG A 129 -15.68 11.71 16.14
C ARG A 129 -15.34 11.44 14.68
N THR A 130 -15.40 12.46 13.84
CA THR A 130 -15.06 12.35 12.41
C THR A 130 -13.59 11.94 12.23
N LEU A 131 -12.68 12.47 13.05
CA LEU A 131 -11.24 12.14 13.00
C LEU A 131 -10.91 10.76 13.59
N ILE A 132 -11.70 10.27 14.54
CA ILE A 132 -11.52 8.94 15.16
C ILE A 132 -12.11 7.82 14.26
N GLY A 133 -12.75 8.17 13.13
CA GLY A 133 -13.41 7.21 12.24
C GLY A 133 -14.80 6.78 12.71
N GLY A 134 -15.40 7.51 13.67
CA GLY A 134 -16.70 7.23 14.26
C GLY A 134 -17.90 7.78 13.49
N ALA A 135 -17.69 8.39 12.31
CA ALA A 135 -18.78 8.83 11.45
C ALA A 135 -19.16 7.70 10.47
N ARG A 136 -20.08 6.83 10.90
CA ARG A 136 -20.96 6.05 10.03
C ARG A 136 -22.40 6.36 10.39
#